data_AF-A0A2W2BD26-F1
#
_entry.id   AF-A0A2W2BD26-F1
#
_cell.length_a   1.000
_cell.length_b   1.000
_cell.length_c   1.000
_cell.angle_alpha   90.00
_cell.angle_beta   90.00
_cell.angle_gamma   90.00
#
_symmetry.space_group_name_H-M   'P 1'
#
loop_
_entity.id
_entity.type
_entity.pdbx_description
1 polymer ?
#
loop_
_entity_poly.entity_id
_entity_poly.type
_entity_poly.pdbx_seq_one_letter_code
_entity_poly.pdbx_strand_id
1 'polypeptide(L)' 'MIDPSPNEKAAMEHGGQMGGEYLDSLGKTDLASFTVEEWTTFIECVVTGYCDCLRELASTDRNRLDAMKQGVPF' A
#
# COMPACT_ATOMS: atom_id res chain seq x y z
N MET A 1 -2.57 13.66 -0.12
CA MET A 1 -3.23 13.66 1.21
C MET A 1 -2.48 14.65 2.08
N ILE A 2 -3.15 15.55 2.80
CA ILE A 2 -2.46 16.58 3.60
C ILE A 2 -2.06 16.02 4.97
N ASP A 3 -2.88 15.15 5.58
CA ASP A 3 -2.61 14.50 6.85
C ASP A 3 -2.97 13.00 6.79
N PRO A 4 -2.07 12.12 6.34
CA PRO A 4 -2.35 10.70 6.25
C PRO A 4 -2.44 10.06 7.64
N SER A 5 -3.46 9.22 7.82
CA SER A 5 -3.61 8.35 8.99
C SER A 5 -2.43 7.36 9.09
N PRO A 6 -2.23 6.72 10.25
CA PRO A 6 -1.18 5.71 10.40
C PRO A 6 -1.29 4.58 9.37
N ASN A 7 -2.49 4.12 9.06
CA ASN A 7 -2.71 3.05 8.07
C ASN A 7 -2.38 3.53 6.65
N GLU A 8 -2.74 4.78 6.31
CA GLU A 8 -2.38 5.35 5.01
C GLU A 8 -0.87 5.55 4.86
N LYS A 9 -0.16 5.90 5.94
CA LYS A 9 1.32 5.95 5.94
C LYS A 9 1.94 4.58 5.70
N ALA A 10 1.48 3.55 6.43
CA ALA A 10 1.95 2.18 6.25
C ALA A 10 1.68 1.67 4.83
N ALA A 11 0.49 1.94 4.29
CA ALA A 11 0.16 1.57 2.93
C ALA A 11 1.00 2.31 1.88
N MET A 12 1.32 3.60 2.08
CA MET A 12 2.21 4.34 1.19
C MET A 12 3.61 3.74 1.17
N GLU A 13 4.13 3.33 2.33
CA GLU A 13 5.42 2.65 2.44
C GLU A 13 5.40 1.31 1.68
N HIS A 14 4.37 0.49 1.88
CA HIS A 14 4.26 -0.81 1.22
C HIS A 14 4.10 -0.68 -0.30
N GLY A 15 3.23 0.23 -0.77
CA GLY A 15 3.10 0.53 -2.20
C GLY A 15 4.40 1.05 -2.80
N GLY A 16 5.11 1.93 -2.09
CA GLY A 16 6.43 2.41 -2.50
C GLY A 16 7.47 1.30 -2.63
N GLN A 17 7.49 0.33 -1.70
CA GLN A 17 8.36 -0.85 -1.76
C GLN A 17 8.07 -1.71 -2.99
N MET A 18 6.79 -2.00 -3.26
CA MET A 18 6.39 -2.76 -4.45
C MET A 18 6.80 -2.07 -5.75
N GLY A 19 6.65 -0.74 -5.82
CA GLY A 19 7.16 0.05 -6.94
C GLY A 19 8.69 -0.04 -7.06
N GLY A 20 9.41 0.06 -5.93
CA GLY A 20 10.86 -0.06 -5.88
C GLY A 20 11.37 -1.43 -6.36
N GLU A 21 10.73 -2.52 -5.94
CA GLU A 21 11.04 -3.88 -6.42
C GLU A 21 10.88 -4.00 -7.95
N TYR A 22 9.87 -3.33 -8.51
CA TYR A 22 9.72 -3.27 -9.96
C TYR A 22 10.86 -2.49 -10.64
N LEU A 23 11.26 -1.33 -10.09
CA LEU A 23 12.42 -0.58 -10.60
C LEU A 23 13.70 -1.41 -10.57
N ASP A 24 13.93 -2.13 -9.48
CA ASP A 24 15.08 -3.04 -9.32
C ASP A 24 15.04 -4.18 -10.35
N SER A 25 13.85 -4.72 -10.65
CA SER A 25 13.67 -5.76 -11.66
C SER A 25 14.00 -5.30 -13.08
N LEU A 26 13.78 -4.01 -13.37
CA LEU A 26 14.14 -3.39 -14.65
C LEU A 26 15.61 -2.97 -14.71
N GLY A 27 16.26 -2.81 -13.55
CA GLY A 27 17.57 -2.18 -13.44
C GLY A 27 17.57 -0.71 -13.86
N LYS A 28 16.41 -0.04 -13.78
CA LYS A 28 16.23 1.36 -14.20
C LYS A 28 15.75 2.22 -13.04
N THR A 29 16.42 3.33 -12.80
CA THR A 29 16.03 4.33 -11.79
C THR A 29 15.67 5.68 -12.40
N ASP A 30 16.02 5.93 -13.66
CA ASP A 30 15.61 7.12 -14.41
C ASP A 30 14.22 6.90 -15.02
N LEU A 31 13.19 7.41 -14.33
CA LEU A 31 11.80 7.29 -14.77
C LEU A 31 11.52 8.00 -16.12
N ALA A 32 12.36 8.95 -16.55
CA ALA A 32 12.20 9.59 -17.85
C ALA A 32 12.56 8.66 -19.03
N SER A 33 13.31 7.58 -18.75
CA SER A 33 13.69 6.56 -19.74
C SER A 33 12.63 5.46 -19.95
N PHE A 34 11.53 5.52 -19.19
CA PHE A 34 10.52 4.48 -19.20
C PHE A 34 9.70 4.53 -20.49
N THR A 35 9.36 3.35 -21.02
CA THR A 35 8.28 3.27 -21.99
C THR A 35 6.93 3.55 -21.30
N VAL A 36 5.88 3.75 -22.09
CA VAL A 36 4.52 3.94 -21.56
C VAL A 36 4.07 2.71 -20.76
N GLU A 37 4.44 1.52 -21.21
CA GLU A 37 4.13 0.26 -20.55
C GLU A 37 4.88 0.13 -19.22
N GLU A 38 6.19 0.39 -19.21
CA GLU A 38 7.00 0.35 -17.97
C GLU A 38 6.48 1.35 -16.93
N TRP A 39 6.12 2.56 -17.38
CA TRP A 39 5.54 3.57 -16.50
C TRP A 39 4.20 3.10 -15.92
N THR A 40 3.34 2.53 -16.76
CA THR A 40 2.02 2.05 -16.34
C THR A 40 2.16 0.92 -15.32
N THR A 41 3.03 -0.05 -15.56
CA THR A 41 3.30 -1.15 -14.63
C THR A 41 3.88 -0.65 -13.31
N PHE A 42 4.80 0.31 -13.33
CA PHE A 42 5.32 0.92 -12.10
C PHE A 42 4.21 1.52 -11.25
N ILE A 43 3.32 2.33 -11.85
CA ILE A 43 2.19 2.92 -11.14
C ILE A 43 1.22 1.85 -10.65
N GLU A 44 0.97 0.80 -11.44
CA GLU A 44 0.13 -0.32 -11.04
C GLU A 44 0.68 -1.04 -9.81
N CYS A 45 1.99 -1.33 -9.76
CA CYS A 45 2.64 -1.92 -8.59
C CYS A 45 2.46 -1.04 -7.34
N VAL A 46 2.68 0.27 -7.46
CA VAL A 46 2.53 1.20 -6.34
C VAL A 46 1.10 1.28 -5.83
N VAL A 47 0.13 1.45 -6.74
CA VAL A 47 -1.28 1.61 -6.39
C VAL A 47 -1.87 0.31 -5.85
N THR A 48 -1.52 -0.83 -6.44
CA THR A 48 -1.98 -2.15 -6.00
C THR A 48 -1.45 -2.46 -4.60
N GLY A 49 -0.14 -2.32 -4.36
CA GLY A 49 0.44 -2.53 -3.04
C GLY A 49 -0.16 -1.60 -1.98
N TYR A 50 -0.37 -0.33 -2.31
CA TYR A 50 -1.07 0.61 -1.41
C TYR A 50 -2.50 0.14 -1.07
N CYS A 51 -3.30 -0.23 -2.07
CA CYS A 51 -4.70 -0.60 -1.88
C CYS A 51 -4.84 -1.91 -1.11
N ASP A 52 -3.99 -2.90 -1.39
CA ASP A 52 -4.02 -4.19 -0.73
C ASP A 52 -3.62 -4.06 0.74
N CYS A 53 -2.54 -3.33 1.04
CA CYS A 53 -2.15 -3.05 2.42
C CYS A 53 -3.25 -2.32 3.20
N LEU A 54 -3.90 -1.31 2.60
CA LEU A 54 -5.03 -0.64 3.26
C LEU A 54 -6.20 -1.58 3.57
N ARG A 55 -6.54 -2.49 2.65
CA ARG A 55 -7.62 -3.46 2.85
C ARG A 55 -7.30 -4.41 3.99
N GLU A 56 -6.05 -4.87 4.08
CA GLU A 56 -5.59 -5.75 5.16
C GLU A 56 -5.61 -5.07 6.53
N LEU A 57 -5.12 -3.83 6.61
CA LEU A 57 -5.14 -3.04 7.84
C LEU A 57 -6.56 -2.74 8.29
N ALA A 58 -7.45 -2.36 7.37
CA ALA A 58 -8.87 -2.13 7.67
C ALA A 58 -9.59 -3.40 8.14
N SER A 59 -9.22 -4.57 7.59
CA SER A 59 -9.73 -5.86 8.06
C SER A 59 -9.26 -6.17 9.48
N THR A 60 -7.97 -5.93 9.76
CA THR A 60 -7.37 -6.11 11.09
C THR A 60 -8.04 -5.22 12.15
N ASP A 61 -8.23 -3.94 11.85
CA ASP A 61 -8.88 -2.99 12.76
C ASP A 61 -10.32 -3.39 13.06
N ARG A 62 -11.07 -3.83 12.03
CA ARG A 62 -12.44 -4.31 12.21
C ARG A 62 -12.50 -5.52 13.15
N ASN A 63 -11.65 -6.52 12.92
CA ASN A 63 -11.59 -7.72 13.75
C ASN A 63 -11.26 -7.38 15.22
N ARG A 64 -10.33 -6.43 15.43
CA ARG A 64 -9.98 -5.94 16.76
C ARG A 64 -11.17 -5.28 17.45
N LEU A 65 -11.89 -4.41 16.76
CA LEU A 65 -13.06 -3.72 17.31
C LEU A 65 -14.19 -4.70 17.66
N ASP A 66 -14.41 -5.72 16.83
CA ASP A 66 -15.44 -6.73 17.09
C ASP A 66 -15.10 -7.62 18.28
N ALA A 67 -13.82 -7.98 18.47
CA ALA A 67 -13.36 -8.71 19.65
C ALA A 67 -13.57 -7.90 20.95
N MET A 68 -13.33 -6.59 20.92
CA MET A 68 -13.55 -5.72 22.09
C MET A 68 -15.02 -5.65 22.51
N LYS A 69 -15.97 -5.66 21.56
CA LYS A 69 -17.41 -5.65 21.85
C LYS A 69 -17.88 -6.93 22.54
N GLN A 70 -17.28 -8.07 22.24
CA GLN A 70 -17.65 -9.36 22.83
C GLN A 70 -17.16 -9.53 24.28
N GLY A 71 -16.17 -8.73 24.70
CA GLY A 71 -15.55 -8.81 26.03
C GLY A 71 -16.12 -7.88 27.09
N VAL A 72 -17.14 -7.07 26.79
CA VAL A 72 -17.79 -6.18 27.77
C VAL A 72 -18.99 -6.91 28.38
N PRO A 73 -18.96 -7.31 29.67
CA PRO A 73 -20.15 -7.80 30.35
C PRO A 73 -21.10 -6.61 30.58
N PHE A 74 -22.40 -6.83 30.36
CA PHE A 74 -23.46 -5.90 30.77
C PHE A 74 -23.55 -5.80 32.29
#